data_AF-A0A661CDI8-F1
#
_entry.id   AF-A0A661CDI8-F1
#
_cell.length_a   1.000
_cell.length_b   1.000
_cell.length_c   1.000
_cell.angle_alpha   90.00
_cell.angle_beta   90.00
_cell.angle_gamma   90.00
#
_symmetry.space_group_name_H-M   'P 1'
#
loop_
_entity.id
_entity.type
_entity.pdbx_description
1 polymer ?
#
loop_
_entity_poly.entity_id
_entity_poly.type
_entity_poly.pdbx_seq_one_letter_code
_entity_poly.pdbx_strand_id
1 'polypeptide(L)'
;MFDKIKGTNFLAVLGASGNGKSSVVRAGLLYQLRQTERWHILPVITPTSQPLTALATAIGMPAGQLTDFIEREPTERLVLVIDQFEEVFTLCKNDAEREQFFAMLLAAVARADHKFCLVVVMRADFLDKCSQHVALAKKIQEHQIIVTLMTPEELKEAIKAPTRQVGLKIQDTLVSEMLVDVKGALGHLPLLQYTLTELWKTCAAQRLLTFSAYQALGKIAGTLEKGANGVYQDLSPAAQKTAQRIFIELTQLGEGSPDTRRQLSQPDLVTALLFEPALVNQVLQKLVSANLVVTDKPKDEPAPVVNIAHDALTQHWGQLRGWLDGNRDAIKNQRDIEADAKRWQEKMSKKALLQGLYLNIAKDYAKTHT
;
A
#
# COMPACT_ATOMS: atom_id res chain seq x y z
N MET A 1 -13.14 11.58 15.21
CA MET A 1 -13.67 10.55 14.29
C MET A 1 -14.79 9.75 14.92
N PHE A 2 -14.53 9.13 16.09
CA PHE A 2 -15.53 8.37 16.86
C PHE A 2 -16.82 9.15 17.16
N ASP A 3 -16.73 10.42 17.58
CA ASP A 3 -17.95 11.21 17.83
C ASP A 3 -18.74 11.53 16.56
N LYS A 4 -18.06 11.63 15.40
CA LYS A 4 -18.72 11.89 14.12
C LYS A 4 -19.57 10.68 13.70
N ILE A 5 -19.02 9.46 13.81
CA ILE A 5 -19.76 8.23 13.44
C ILE A 5 -20.91 7.89 14.40
N LYS A 6 -20.93 8.46 15.62
CA LYS A 6 -22.10 8.33 16.50
C LYS A 6 -23.33 9.03 15.93
N GLY A 7 -23.15 10.15 15.23
CA GLY A 7 -24.25 10.93 14.65
C GLY A 7 -24.48 10.71 13.15
N THR A 8 -23.63 9.94 12.46
CA THR A 8 -23.72 9.73 11.00
C THR A 8 -23.66 8.25 10.63
N ASN A 9 -24.21 7.92 9.45
CA ASN A 9 -24.17 6.60 8.84
C ASN A 9 -23.20 6.49 7.66
N PHE A 10 -22.44 7.56 7.40
CA PHE A 10 -21.40 7.61 6.40
C PHE A 10 -20.23 8.46 6.90
N LEU A 11 -19.00 8.05 6.57
CA LEU A 11 -17.78 8.81 6.80
C LEU A 11 -16.73 8.51 5.70
N ALA A 12 -16.23 9.55 5.05
CA ALA A 12 -15.05 9.46 4.20
C ALA A 12 -13.78 9.92 4.95
N VAL A 13 -12.74 9.09 4.94
CA VAL A 13 -11.43 9.38 5.52
C VAL A 13 -10.42 9.55 4.38
N LEU A 14 -9.98 10.79 4.18
CA LEU A 14 -9.20 11.22 3.02
C LEU A 14 -7.78 11.63 3.42
N GLY A 15 -6.86 11.68 2.47
CA GLY A 15 -5.50 12.19 2.70
C GLY A 15 -4.45 11.53 1.82
N ALA A 16 -3.23 12.09 1.79
CA ALA A 16 -2.15 11.56 0.97
C ALA A 16 -1.75 10.12 1.38
N SER A 17 -1.10 9.40 0.48
CA SER A 17 -0.54 8.07 0.78
C SER A 17 0.50 8.18 1.90
N GLY A 18 0.53 7.21 2.81
CA GLY A 18 1.51 7.18 3.91
C GLY A 18 1.21 8.06 5.12
N ASN A 19 0.12 8.86 5.12
CA ASN A 19 -0.27 9.69 6.28
C ASN A 19 -0.93 8.91 7.44
N GLY A 20 -0.98 7.57 7.38
CA GLY A 20 -1.56 6.75 8.44
C GLY A 20 -3.09 6.66 8.46
N LYS A 21 -3.79 6.93 7.34
CA LYS A 21 -5.27 6.82 7.23
C LYS A 21 -5.79 5.45 7.73
N SER A 22 -5.23 4.36 7.18
CA SER A 22 -5.59 3.00 7.56
C SER A 22 -5.28 2.72 9.02
N SER A 23 -4.18 3.26 9.56
CA SER A 23 -3.84 3.15 10.99
C SER A 23 -4.83 3.89 11.89
N VAL A 24 -5.21 5.13 11.55
CA VAL A 24 -6.20 5.92 12.31
C VAL A 24 -7.55 5.20 12.33
N VAL A 25 -7.96 4.59 11.22
CA VAL A 25 -9.22 3.84 11.17
C VAL A 25 -9.11 2.51 11.93
N ARG A 26 -8.09 1.70 11.66
CA ARG A 26 -7.98 0.34 12.26
C ARG A 26 -7.57 0.37 13.73
N ALA A 27 -6.54 1.12 14.07
CA ALA A 27 -5.99 1.17 15.42
C ALA A 27 -6.62 2.28 16.28
N GLY A 28 -7.24 3.29 15.67
CA GLY A 28 -7.99 4.33 16.37
C GLY A 28 -9.49 4.03 16.42
N LEU A 29 -10.19 4.24 15.30
CA LEU A 29 -11.65 4.17 15.23
C LEU A 29 -12.18 2.78 15.61
N LEU A 30 -11.74 1.73 14.93
CA LEU A 30 -12.22 0.37 15.17
C LEU A 30 -11.84 -0.12 16.57
N TYR A 31 -10.66 0.25 17.08
CA TYR A 31 -10.29 -0.05 18.46
C TYR A 31 -11.25 0.57 19.46
N GLN A 32 -11.60 1.85 19.30
CA GLN A 32 -12.57 2.53 20.17
C GLN A 32 -13.97 1.93 20.06
N LEU A 33 -14.40 1.55 18.85
CA LEU A 33 -15.69 0.87 18.66
C LEU A 33 -15.75 -0.49 19.34
N ARG A 34 -14.65 -1.26 19.35
CA ARG A 34 -14.55 -2.54 20.07
C ARG A 34 -14.71 -2.40 21.58
N GLN A 35 -14.42 -1.22 22.14
CA GLN A 35 -14.63 -0.94 23.56
C GLN A 35 -16.11 -0.72 23.90
N THR A 36 -17.00 -0.71 22.91
CA THR A 36 -18.44 -0.50 23.11
C THR A 36 -19.24 -1.70 22.61
N GLU A 37 -20.12 -2.25 23.43
CA GLU A 37 -20.92 -3.46 23.09
C GLU A 37 -21.99 -3.22 22.01
N ARG A 38 -22.16 -1.96 21.56
CA ARG A 38 -23.21 -1.56 20.61
C ARG A 38 -22.87 -1.82 19.14
N TRP A 39 -21.60 -2.08 18.82
CA TRP A 39 -21.11 -2.13 17.46
C TRP A 39 -20.69 -3.53 17.03
N HIS A 40 -21.28 -4.03 15.95
CA HIS A 40 -20.69 -5.11 15.16
C HIS A 40 -19.76 -4.52 14.10
N ILE A 41 -18.48 -4.88 14.16
CA ILE A 41 -17.47 -4.45 13.18
C ILE A 41 -17.31 -5.56 12.15
N LEU A 42 -17.74 -5.30 10.92
CA LEU A 42 -17.52 -6.23 9.81
C LEU A 42 -16.04 -6.30 9.43
N PRO A 43 -15.60 -7.40 8.78
CA PRO A 43 -14.25 -7.46 8.22
C PRO A 43 -13.97 -6.25 7.33
N VAL A 44 -12.82 -5.61 7.54
CA VAL A 44 -12.37 -4.51 6.68
C VAL A 44 -12.18 -5.06 5.27
N ILE A 45 -12.79 -4.41 4.28
CA ILE A 45 -12.66 -4.81 2.88
C ILE A 45 -11.75 -3.86 2.12
N THR A 46 -11.02 -4.41 1.17
CA THR A 46 -10.36 -3.67 0.10
C THR A 46 -11.09 -4.03 -1.19
N PRO A 47 -11.52 -3.08 -2.04
CA PRO A 47 -12.39 -3.36 -3.18
C PRO A 47 -11.82 -4.29 -4.25
N THR A 48 -10.50 -4.32 -4.45
CA THR A 48 -9.84 -5.15 -5.48
C THR A 48 -10.42 -4.92 -6.88
N SER A 49 -10.26 -5.87 -7.81
CA SER A 49 -10.79 -5.77 -9.16
C SER A 49 -12.27 -6.18 -9.27
N GLN A 50 -12.80 -6.94 -8.31
CA GLN A 50 -14.22 -7.34 -8.21
C GLN A 50 -14.84 -6.88 -6.86
N PRO A 51 -15.23 -5.60 -6.74
CA PRO A 51 -15.74 -5.03 -5.49
C PRO A 51 -16.97 -5.75 -4.94
N LEU A 52 -17.78 -6.38 -5.79
CA LEU A 52 -18.95 -7.15 -5.34
C LEU A 52 -18.55 -8.45 -4.64
N THR A 53 -17.54 -9.14 -5.16
CA THR A 53 -16.98 -10.36 -4.56
C THR A 53 -16.35 -10.05 -3.21
N ALA A 54 -15.58 -8.94 -3.12
CA ALA A 54 -14.98 -8.48 -1.88
C ALA A 54 -16.03 -8.22 -0.79
N LEU A 55 -17.11 -7.50 -1.13
CA LEU A 55 -18.24 -7.23 -0.23
C LEU A 55 -18.97 -8.51 0.17
N ALA A 56 -19.32 -9.36 -0.80
CA ALA A 56 -20.05 -10.60 -0.56
C ALA A 56 -19.28 -11.51 0.42
N THR A 57 -17.96 -11.59 0.26
CA THR A 57 -17.13 -12.40 1.17
C THR A 57 -17.12 -11.84 2.59
N ALA A 58 -17.18 -10.52 2.76
CA ALA A 58 -17.14 -9.90 4.09
C ALA A 58 -18.45 -10.09 4.87
N ILE A 59 -19.59 -10.13 4.17
CA ILE A 59 -20.90 -10.38 4.78
C ILE A 59 -21.31 -11.86 4.75
N GLY A 60 -20.55 -12.72 4.08
CA GLY A 60 -20.84 -14.16 3.97
C GLY A 60 -22.05 -14.52 3.11
N MET A 61 -22.52 -13.60 2.26
CA MET A 61 -23.69 -13.75 1.39
C MET A 61 -23.59 -12.85 0.16
N PRO A 62 -24.42 -13.00 -0.88
CA PRO A 62 -24.35 -12.16 -2.08
C PRO A 62 -24.44 -10.67 -1.75
N ALA A 63 -23.61 -9.83 -2.39
CA ALA A 63 -23.55 -8.38 -2.14
C ALA A 63 -24.91 -7.67 -2.23
N GLY A 64 -25.80 -8.15 -3.11
CA GLY A 64 -27.17 -7.66 -3.26
C GLY A 64 -28.05 -7.79 -2.01
N GLN A 65 -27.65 -8.63 -1.06
CA GLN A 65 -28.35 -8.87 0.20
C GLN A 65 -27.77 -8.06 1.37
N LEU A 66 -26.89 -7.08 1.10
CA LEU A 66 -26.29 -6.25 2.16
C LEU A 66 -27.34 -5.62 3.07
N THR A 67 -28.45 -5.13 2.54
CA THR A 67 -29.50 -4.51 3.37
C THR A 67 -30.22 -5.55 4.23
N ASP A 68 -30.59 -6.69 3.65
CA ASP A 68 -31.22 -7.80 4.39
C ASP A 68 -30.31 -8.33 5.50
N PHE A 69 -29.00 -8.41 5.23
CA PHE A 69 -27.98 -8.76 6.22
C PHE A 69 -28.02 -7.79 7.41
N ILE A 70 -27.94 -6.49 7.15
CA ILE A 70 -27.97 -5.44 8.18
C ILE A 70 -29.25 -5.51 9.00
N GLU A 71 -30.41 -5.73 8.37
CA GLU A 71 -31.69 -5.81 9.06
C GLU A 71 -31.77 -7.00 10.02
N ARG A 72 -31.22 -8.15 9.64
CA ARG A 72 -31.23 -9.39 10.44
C ARG A 72 -30.21 -9.40 11.59
N GLU A 73 -29.18 -8.59 11.50
CA GLU A 73 -28.14 -8.53 12.52
C GLU A 73 -28.69 -8.05 13.88
N PRO A 74 -28.43 -8.77 14.99
CA PRO A 74 -29.04 -8.47 16.29
C PRO A 74 -28.42 -7.24 16.98
N THR A 75 -27.37 -6.66 16.40
CA THR A 75 -26.63 -5.56 17.00
C THR A 75 -27.31 -4.21 16.79
N GLU A 76 -27.06 -3.27 17.71
CA GLU A 76 -27.61 -1.91 17.64
C GLU A 76 -27.07 -1.16 16.41
N ARG A 77 -25.76 -1.32 16.13
CA ARG A 77 -25.10 -0.69 15.00
C ARG A 77 -24.06 -1.60 14.36
N LEU A 78 -23.95 -1.52 13.04
CA LEU A 78 -22.94 -2.18 12.22
C LEU A 78 -22.04 -1.15 11.57
N VAL A 79 -20.74 -1.45 11.48
CA VAL A 79 -19.79 -0.65 10.70
C VAL A 79 -19.13 -1.51 9.63
N LEU A 80 -19.16 -1.02 8.39
CA LEU A 80 -18.37 -1.53 7.27
C LEU A 80 -17.27 -0.52 6.95
N VAL A 81 -16.02 -0.98 6.98
CA VAL A 81 -14.88 -0.19 6.53
C VAL A 81 -14.41 -0.69 5.18
N ILE A 82 -14.32 0.23 4.22
CA ILE A 82 -13.71 0.00 2.92
C ILE A 82 -12.40 0.78 2.87
N ASP A 83 -11.29 0.06 2.99
CA ASP A 83 -9.93 0.62 2.94
C ASP A 83 -9.41 0.59 1.50
N GLN A 84 -8.56 1.55 1.13
CA GLN A 84 -8.13 1.78 -0.26
C GLN A 84 -9.31 1.84 -1.25
N PHE A 85 -10.36 2.61 -0.92
CA PHE A 85 -11.56 2.72 -1.75
C PHE A 85 -11.24 3.16 -3.19
N GLU A 86 -10.12 3.84 -3.44
CA GLU A 86 -9.64 4.18 -4.77
C GLU A 86 -9.47 2.99 -5.74
N GLU A 87 -9.32 1.76 -5.22
CA GLU A 87 -9.18 0.55 -6.04
C GLU A 87 -10.39 0.29 -6.94
N VAL A 88 -11.59 0.75 -6.56
CA VAL A 88 -12.78 0.69 -7.43
C VAL A 88 -12.57 1.45 -8.75
N PHE A 89 -11.66 2.43 -8.78
CA PHE A 89 -11.39 3.24 -9.96
C PHE A 89 -10.09 2.87 -10.68
N THR A 90 -9.18 2.14 -10.03
CA THR A 90 -7.88 1.76 -10.61
C THR A 90 -7.87 0.32 -11.07
N LEU A 91 -8.45 -0.60 -10.28
CA LEU A 91 -8.40 -2.04 -10.50
C LEU A 91 -9.68 -2.59 -11.15
N CYS A 92 -10.86 -2.15 -10.69
CA CYS A 92 -12.11 -2.59 -11.30
C CYS A 92 -12.28 -2.01 -12.72
N LYS A 93 -12.30 -2.90 -13.72
CA LYS A 93 -12.46 -2.53 -15.15
C LYS A 93 -13.90 -2.60 -15.63
N ASN A 94 -14.80 -3.19 -14.84
CA ASN A 94 -16.21 -3.34 -15.18
C ASN A 94 -17.03 -2.18 -14.59
N ASP A 95 -17.41 -1.23 -15.44
CA ASP A 95 -18.17 -0.05 -15.02
C ASP A 95 -19.56 -0.41 -14.44
N ALA A 96 -20.22 -1.44 -14.99
CA ALA A 96 -21.53 -1.88 -14.48
C ALA A 96 -21.41 -2.46 -13.06
N GLU A 97 -20.36 -3.23 -12.81
CA GLU A 97 -20.07 -3.78 -11.47
C GLU A 97 -19.78 -2.66 -10.47
N ARG A 98 -18.98 -1.66 -10.87
CA ARG A 98 -18.67 -0.49 -10.05
C ARG A 98 -19.93 0.32 -9.69
N GLU A 99 -20.82 0.57 -10.65
CA GLU A 99 -22.08 1.27 -10.39
C GLU A 99 -22.99 0.46 -9.46
N GLN A 100 -23.07 -0.85 -9.67
CA GLN A 100 -23.86 -1.73 -8.80
C GLN A 100 -23.32 -1.70 -7.36
N PHE A 101 -22.00 -1.72 -7.19
CA PHE A 101 -21.35 -1.62 -5.89
C PHE A 101 -21.74 -0.33 -5.16
N PHE A 102 -21.65 0.83 -5.84
CA PHE A 102 -22.04 2.11 -5.26
C PHE A 102 -23.53 2.15 -4.92
N ALA A 103 -24.39 1.66 -5.83
CA ALA A 103 -25.83 1.61 -5.60
C ALA A 103 -26.18 0.80 -4.35
N MET A 104 -25.54 -0.37 -4.14
CA MET A 104 -25.79 -1.22 -2.97
C MET A 104 -25.34 -0.57 -1.66
N LEU A 105 -24.13 0.02 -1.65
CA LEU A 105 -23.63 0.72 -0.48
C LEU A 105 -24.51 1.92 -0.09
N LEU A 106 -24.89 2.73 -1.08
CA LEU A 106 -25.71 3.91 -0.84
C LEU A 106 -27.16 3.55 -0.48
N ALA A 107 -27.71 2.48 -1.05
CA ALA A 107 -29.02 1.96 -0.66
C ALA A 107 -29.01 1.47 0.79
N ALA A 108 -27.97 0.76 1.21
CA ALA A 108 -27.80 0.32 2.60
C ALA A 108 -27.69 1.51 3.57
N VAL A 109 -26.88 2.51 3.23
CA VAL A 109 -26.76 3.77 4.01
C VAL A 109 -28.11 4.49 4.09
N ALA A 110 -28.89 4.54 3.00
CA ALA A 110 -30.19 5.22 2.99
C ALA A 110 -31.28 4.47 3.77
N ARG A 111 -31.30 3.13 3.73
CA ARG A 111 -32.36 2.31 4.35
C ARG A 111 -32.11 1.99 5.82
N ALA A 112 -30.87 1.70 6.18
CA ALA A 112 -30.55 1.23 7.53
C ALA A 112 -30.21 2.37 8.51
N ASP A 113 -30.44 3.63 8.12
CA ASP A 113 -30.27 4.86 8.90
C ASP A 113 -29.21 4.77 10.00
N HIS A 114 -29.60 4.72 11.29
CA HIS A 114 -28.67 4.64 12.42
C HIS A 114 -28.03 3.25 12.65
N LYS A 115 -28.62 2.18 12.12
CA LYS A 115 -28.14 0.79 12.31
C LYS A 115 -26.90 0.49 11.47
N PHE A 116 -26.66 1.19 10.37
CA PHE A 116 -25.48 0.95 9.53
C PHE A 116 -24.60 2.19 9.44
N CYS A 117 -23.28 2.00 9.45
CA CYS A 117 -22.30 3.05 9.19
C CYS A 117 -21.28 2.57 8.16
N LEU A 118 -21.18 3.30 7.04
CA LEU A 118 -20.18 3.06 6.02
C LEU A 118 -18.98 4.01 6.20
N VAL A 119 -17.79 3.46 6.36
CA VAL A 119 -16.54 4.21 6.40
C VAL A 119 -15.72 3.89 5.16
N VAL A 120 -15.47 4.88 4.31
CA VAL A 120 -14.58 4.74 3.14
C VAL A 120 -13.25 5.44 3.42
N VAL A 121 -12.14 4.78 3.14
CA VAL A 121 -10.79 5.33 3.31
C VAL A 121 -10.12 5.38 1.95
N MET A 122 -9.71 6.57 1.51
CA MET A 122 -9.05 6.72 0.21
C MET A 122 -8.07 7.89 0.15
N ARG A 123 -7.29 7.93 -0.92
CA ARG A 123 -6.49 9.11 -1.24
C ARG A 123 -7.37 10.27 -1.72
N ALA A 124 -6.95 11.50 -1.40
CA ALA A 124 -7.71 12.71 -1.73
C ALA A 124 -7.75 13.03 -3.23
N ASP A 125 -6.75 12.60 -4.00
CA ASP A 125 -6.69 12.77 -5.46
C ASP A 125 -7.72 11.92 -6.23
N PHE A 126 -8.44 11.03 -5.55
CA PHE A 126 -9.56 10.28 -6.13
C PHE A 126 -10.93 10.95 -5.95
N LEU A 127 -10.98 12.12 -5.31
CA LEU A 127 -12.21 12.92 -5.21
C LEU A 127 -12.77 13.30 -6.58
N ASP A 128 -11.90 13.61 -7.54
CA ASP A 128 -12.32 13.97 -8.90
C ASP A 128 -13.06 12.80 -9.58
N LYS A 129 -12.61 11.56 -9.36
CA LYS A 129 -13.31 10.37 -9.86
C LYS A 129 -14.64 10.15 -9.12
N CYS A 130 -14.67 10.36 -7.81
CA CYS A 130 -15.92 10.26 -7.03
C CYS A 130 -16.96 11.31 -7.45
N SER A 131 -16.52 12.49 -7.90
CA SER A 131 -17.40 13.58 -8.33
C SER A 131 -18.30 13.22 -9.51
N GLN A 132 -17.90 12.21 -10.31
CA GLN A 132 -18.67 11.69 -11.43
C GLN A 132 -19.89 10.87 -10.96
N HIS A 133 -19.93 10.48 -9.67
CA HIS A 133 -21.04 9.74 -9.06
C HIS A 133 -21.76 10.61 -8.04
N VAL A 134 -22.77 11.35 -8.49
CA VAL A 134 -23.43 12.45 -7.74
C VAL A 134 -23.84 12.06 -6.30
N ALA A 135 -24.47 10.89 -6.12
CA ALA A 135 -24.95 10.45 -4.81
C ALA A 135 -23.81 10.13 -3.84
N LEU A 136 -22.72 9.53 -4.33
CA LEU A 136 -21.51 9.26 -3.55
C LEU A 136 -20.80 10.56 -3.20
N ALA A 137 -20.61 11.44 -4.19
CA ALA A 137 -19.96 12.74 -4.00
C ALA A 137 -20.67 13.58 -2.93
N LYS A 138 -22.00 13.62 -2.94
CA LYS A 138 -22.81 14.32 -1.92
C LYS A 138 -22.53 13.78 -0.51
N LYS A 139 -22.51 12.46 -0.33
CA LYS A 139 -22.22 11.83 0.97
C LYS A 139 -20.80 12.11 1.47
N ILE A 140 -19.82 12.09 0.56
CA ILE A 140 -18.43 12.46 0.88
C ILE A 140 -18.35 13.92 1.32
N GLN A 141 -19.00 14.83 0.59
CA GLN A 141 -19.00 16.26 0.91
C GLN A 141 -19.61 16.54 2.30
N GLU A 142 -20.73 15.90 2.63
CA GLU A 142 -21.42 16.04 3.92
C GLU A 142 -20.57 15.50 5.09
N HIS A 143 -19.83 14.41 4.87
CA HIS A 143 -19.21 13.63 5.94
C HIS A 143 -17.78 13.18 5.63
N GLN A 144 -16.88 14.12 5.37
CA GLN A 144 -15.44 13.82 5.23
C GLN A 144 -14.60 14.25 6.45
N ILE A 145 -13.46 13.59 6.61
CA ILE A 145 -12.33 13.98 7.45
C ILE A 145 -11.07 13.84 6.61
N ILE A 146 -10.20 14.84 6.63
CA ILE A 146 -8.89 14.80 5.97
C ILE A 146 -7.83 14.51 7.04
N VAL A 147 -7.10 13.40 6.86
CA VAL A 147 -5.92 13.05 7.63
C VAL A 147 -4.72 13.73 7.01
N THR A 148 -4.29 14.81 7.65
CA THR A 148 -3.11 15.57 7.27
C THR A 148 -1.83 14.87 7.73
N LEU A 149 -0.68 15.42 7.33
CA LEU A 149 0.59 15.05 7.98
C LEU A 149 0.51 15.38 9.47
N MET A 150 1.16 14.55 10.29
CA MET A 150 1.32 14.83 11.71
C MET A 150 2.14 16.11 11.88
N THR A 151 1.73 16.96 12.81
CA THR A 151 2.55 18.05 13.32
C THR A 151 3.81 17.49 14.00
N PRO A 152 4.90 18.29 14.13
CA PRO A 152 6.08 17.87 14.88
C PRO A 152 5.76 17.39 16.30
N GLU A 153 4.80 18.04 16.96
CA GLU A 153 4.32 17.70 18.30
C GLU A 153 3.57 16.36 18.33
N GLU A 154 2.67 16.12 17.38
CA GLU A 154 1.97 14.83 17.24
C GLU A 154 2.96 13.71 16.92
N LEU A 155 3.95 13.96 16.06
CA LEU A 155 4.97 12.99 15.71
C LEU A 155 5.87 12.67 16.91
N LYS A 156 6.24 13.68 17.70
CA LYS A 156 6.96 13.54 18.97
C LYS A 156 6.20 12.64 19.93
N GLU A 157 4.89 12.86 20.08
CA GLU A 157 4.04 12.02 20.92
C GLU A 157 3.87 10.61 20.37
N ALA A 158 3.75 10.44 19.05
CA ALA A 158 3.71 9.13 18.40
C ALA A 158 4.98 8.31 18.65
N ILE A 159 6.15 8.97 18.76
CA ILE A 159 7.43 8.34 19.12
C ILE A 159 7.50 8.01 20.62
N LYS A 160 7.09 8.95 21.49
CA LYS A 160 7.26 8.82 22.96
C LYS A 160 6.17 8.01 23.65
N ALA A 161 4.94 8.04 23.17
CA ALA A 161 3.81 7.39 23.84
C ALA A 161 3.98 5.87 23.94
N PRO A 162 4.40 5.15 22.89
CA PRO A 162 4.64 3.70 22.99
C PRO A 162 5.68 3.34 24.06
N THR A 163 6.77 4.12 24.19
CA THR A 163 7.82 3.83 25.18
C THR A 163 7.29 3.95 26.60
N ARG A 164 6.43 4.95 26.88
CA ARG A 164 5.79 5.12 28.19
C ARG A 164 4.90 3.92 28.56
N GLN A 165 4.15 3.36 27.59
CA GLN A 165 3.26 2.23 27.83
C GLN A 165 3.99 0.94 28.24
N VAL A 166 5.24 0.77 27.79
CA VAL A 166 6.06 -0.42 28.10
C VAL A 166 7.18 -0.13 29.11
N GLY A 167 7.19 1.05 29.73
CA GLY A 167 8.19 1.44 30.72
C GLY A 167 9.61 1.59 30.17
N LEU A 168 9.74 2.00 28.90
CA LEU A 168 11.00 2.36 28.25
C LEU A 168 11.23 3.87 28.33
N LYS A 169 12.48 4.28 28.58
CA LYS A 169 12.92 5.66 28.47
C LYS A 169 13.45 5.92 27.05
N ILE A 170 13.36 7.17 26.60
CA ILE A 170 13.89 7.63 25.32
C ILE A 170 14.61 8.97 25.54
N GLN A 171 15.79 9.14 24.94
CA GLN A 171 16.54 10.40 25.02
C GLN A 171 15.83 11.50 24.23
N ASP A 172 15.76 12.71 24.77
CA ASP A 172 15.13 13.84 24.06
C ASP A 172 15.90 14.24 22.80
N THR A 173 17.24 14.15 22.83
CA THR A 173 18.10 14.39 21.67
C THR A 173 17.79 13.46 20.50
N LEU A 174 17.52 12.18 20.79
CA LEU A 174 17.09 11.20 19.79
C LEU A 174 15.77 11.61 19.12
N VAL A 175 14.78 12.04 19.91
CA VAL A 175 13.49 12.45 19.36
C VAL A 175 13.63 13.68 18.48
N SER A 176 14.39 14.69 18.94
CA SER A 176 14.66 15.90 18.14
C SER A 176 15.32 15.55 16.81
N GLU A 177 16.29 14.64 16.80
CA GLU A 177 16.99 14.21 15.58
C GLU A 177 16.08 13.42 14.63
N MET A 178 15.22 12.54 15.15
CA MET A 178 14.21 11.86 14.34
C MET A 178 13.24 12.84 13.68
N LEU A 179 12.80 13.88 14.40
CA LEU A 179 11.92 14.91 13.82
C LEU A 179 12.61 15.68 12.68
N VAL A 180 13.90 15.95 12.80
CA VAL A 180 14.70 16.57 11.73
C VAL A 180 14.80 15.64 10.52
N ASP A 181 15.16 14.38 10.74
CA ASP A 181 15.36 13.39 9.67
C ASP A 181 14.05 13.07 8.91
N VAL A 182 12.89 13.27 9.54
CA VAL A 182 11.56 13.07 8.94
C VAL A 182 11.07 14.30 8.17
N LYS A 183 11.59 15.49 8.46
CA LYS A 183 11.05 16.75 7.96
C LYS A 183 11.16 16.83 6.42
N GLY A 184 10.01 16.95 5.74
CA GLY A 184 9.94 17.10 4.29
C GLY A 184 10.03 15.80 3.48
N ALA A 185 10.21 14.64 4.13
CA ALA A 185 10.22 13.34 3.46
C ALA A 185 8.77 12.85 3.25
N LEU A 186 8.33 12.67 2.00
CA LEU A 186 7.00 12.09 1.74
C LEU A 186 6.96 10.62 2.17
N GLY A 187 5.89 10.18 2.83
CA GLY A 187 5.72 8.77 3.22
C GLY A 187 6.69 8.28 4.29
N HIS A 188 7.13 9.16 5.19
CA HIS A 188 8.13 8.88 6.23
C HIS A 188 7.66 7.99 7.39
N LEU A 189 6.35 7.87 7.65
CA LEU A 189 5.83 7.18 8.84
C LEU A 189 6.18 5.68 8.89
N PRO A 190 6.05 4.91 7.80
CA PRO A 190 6.48 3.51 7.80
C PRO A 190 7.99 3.35 8.03
N LEU A 191 8.80 4.27 7.49
CA LEU A 191 10.25 4.25 7.69
C LEU A 191 10.62 4.55 9.15
N LEU A 192 9.98 5.56 9.74
CA LEU A 192 10.12 5.86 11.16
C LEU A 192 9.71 4.66 12.04
N GLN A 193 8.59 4.00 11.72
CA GLN A 193 8.15 2.79 12.41
C GLN A 193 9.21 1.68 12.34
N TYR A 194 9.78 1.44 11.16
CA TYR A 194 10.84 0.46 10.98
C TYR A 194 12.07 0.81 11.83
N THR A 195 12.54 2.05 11.77
CA THR A 195 13.69 2.49 12.56
C THR A 195 13.46 2.39 14.06
N LEU A 196 12.27 2.75 14.54
CA LEU A 196 11.91 2.58 15.96
C LEU A 196 11.89 1.11 16.37
N THR A 197 11.47 0.21 15.48
CA THR A 197 11.45 -1.24 15.71
C THR A 197 12.87 -1.79 15.84
N GLU A 198 13.77 -1.42 14.94
CA GLU A 198 15.18 -1.83 15.01
C GLU A 198 15.88 -1.25 16.23
N LEU A 199 15.63 0.02 16.54
CA LEU A 199 16.17 0.67 17.73
C LEU A 199 15.67 -0.02 19.00
N TRP A 200 14.40 -0.41 19.05
CA TRP A 200 13.87 -1.20 20.15
C TRP A 200 14.59 -2.55 20.29
N LYS A 201 14.79 -3.30 19.20
CA LYS A 201 15.53 -4.58 19.23
C LYS A 201 16.95 -4.42 19.78
N THR A 202 17.64 -3.34 19.43
CA THR A 202 19.01 -3.06 19.93
C THR A 202 19.03 -2.62 21.39
N CYS A 203 18.06 -1.79 21.82
CA CYS A 203 18.11 -1.10 23.11
C CYS A 203 17.20 -1.68 24.19
N ALA A 204 16.31 -2.63 23.87
CA ALA A 204 15.28 -3.13 24.80
C ALA A 204 15.86 -3.62 26.12
N ALA A 205 17.00 -4.32 26.10
CA ALA A 205 17.68 -4.83 27.29
C ALA A 205 18.10 -3.72 28.27
N GLN A 206 18.46 -2.54 27.76
CA GLN A 206 18.93 -1.40 28.55
C GLN A 206 17.78 -0.50 29.03
N ARG A 207 16.54 -0.80 28.61
CA ARG A 207 15.32 -0.02 28.85
C ARG A 207 15.42 1.47 28.48
N LEU A 208 16.34 1.82 27.59
CA LEU A 208 16.63 3.19 27.18
C LEU A 208 16.96 3.23 25.69
N LEU A 209 16.13 3.92 24.91
CA LEU A 209 16.42 4.23 23.51
C LEU A 209 17.37 5.43 23.44
N THR A 210 18.54 5.26 22.84
CA THR A 210 19.62 6.26 22.82
C THR A 210 19.89 6.82 21.43
N PHE A 211 20.38 8.06 21.39
CA PHE A 211 20.84 8.69 20.16
C PHE A 211 22.06 7.98 19.57
N SER A 212 22.97 7.46 20.41
CA SER A 212 24.14 6.70 19.94
C SER A 212 23.75 5.43 19.20
N ALA A 213 22.76 4.68 19.69
CA ALA A 213 22.25 3.50 19.00
C ALA A 213 21.56 3.88 17.67
N TYR A 214 20.79 4.97 17.66
CA TYR A 214 20.18 5.49 16.44
C TYR A 214 21.21 5.92 15.39
N GLN A 215 22.29 6.58 15.79
CA GLN A 215 23.42 6.90 14.92
C GLN A 215 24.13 5.63 14.42
N ALA A 216 24.33 4.64 15.30
CA ALA A 216 24.92 3.36 14.92
C ALA A 216 24.06 2.60 13.90
N LEU A 217 22.73 2.76 13.93
CA LEU A 217 21.82 2.25 12.89
C LEU A 217 21.89 3.05 11.58
N GLY A 218 22.55 4.20 11.56
CA GLY A 218 22.65 5.06 10.38
C GLY A 218 21.46 6.01 10.22
N LYS A 219 20.78 6.35 11.32
CA LYS A 219 19.55 7.17 11.33
C LYS A 219 18.42 6.52 10.51
N ILE A 220 17.35 7.25 10.24
CA ILE A 220 16.16 6.77 9.50
C ILE A 220 16.50 6.17 8.13
N ALA A 221 17.23 6.90 7.28
CA ALA A 221 17.59 6.41 5.95
C ALA A 221 18.56 5.21 6.00
N GLY A 222 19.60 5.29 6.84
CA GLY A 222 20.62 4.25 6.94
C GLY A 222 20.14 2.96 7.60
N THR A 223 19.12 3.01 8.46
CA THR A 223 18.56 1.78 9.06
C THR A 223 17.95 0.90 7.98
N LEU A 224 17.16 1.48 7.07
CA LEU A 224 16.56 0.74 5.96
C LEU A 224 17.63 0.20 5.02
N GLU A 225 18.61 1.02 4.66
CA GLU A 225 19.71 0.60 3.79
C GLU A 225 20.52 -0.55 4.41
N LYS A 226 20.86 -0.47 5.70
CA LYS A 226 21.57 -1.56 6.40
C LYS A 226 20.74 -2.84 6.45
N GLY A 227 19.45 -2.74 6.76
CA GLY A 227 18.55 -3.90 6.77
C GLY A 227 18.42 -4.54 5.39
N ALA A 228 18.21 -3.74 4.35
CA ALA A 228 18.11 -4.19 2.97
C ALA A 228 19.43 -4.82 2.48
N ASN A 229 20.56 -4.17 2.77
CA ASN A 229 21.90 -4.69 2.44
C ASN A 229 22.19 -6.01 3.17
N GLY A 230 21.86 -6.13 4.46
CA GLY A 230 22.07 -7.36 5.22
C GLY A 230 21.30 -8.52 4.61
N VAL A 231 20.00 -8.33 4.33
CA VAL A 231 19.16 -9.35 3.69
C VAL A 231 19.71 -9.72 2.32
N TYR A 232 20.14 -8.74 1.51
CA TYR A 232 20.72 -8.98 0.19
C TYR A 232 22.05 -9.73 0.27
N GLN A 233 22.93 -9.37 1.21
CA GLN A 233 24.24 -10.00 1.39
C GLN A 233 24.13 -11.44 1.90
N ASP A 234 23.09 -11.75 2.67
CA ASP A 234 22.77 -13.11 3.14
C ASP A 234 22.21 -14.04 2.03
N LEU A 235 21.98 -13.52 0.82
CA LEU A 235 21.58 -14.32 -0.34
C LEU A 235 22.81 -14.92 -1.05
N SER A 236 22.63 -16.11 -1.61
CA SER A 236 23.66 -16.70 -2.50
C SER A 236 23.86 -15.85 -3.76
N PRO A 237 25.00 -15.98 -4.48
CA PRO A 237 25.25 -15.16 -5.67
C PRO A 237 24.16 -15.25 -6.76
N ALA A 238 23.54 -16.42 -6.92
CA ALA A 238 22.41 -16.59 -7.84
C ALA A 238 21.15 -15.86 -7.31
N ALA A 239 20.83 -16.04 -6.02
CA ALA A 239 19.71 -15.38 -5.37
C ALA A 239 19.85 -13.85 -5.32
N GLN A 240 21.08 -13.32 -5.22
CA GLN A 240 21.37 -11.88 -5.30
C GLN A 240 20.99 -11.31 -6.66
N LYS A 241 21.38 -11.96 -7.76
CA LYS A 241 20.98 -11.54 -9.12
C LYS A 241 19.47 -11.58 -9.29
N THR A 242 18.80 -12.61 -8.77
CA THR A 242 17.34 -12.70 -8.77
C THR A 242 16.71 -11.57 -7.96
N ALA A 243 17.21 -11.27 -6.76
CA ALA A 243 16.72 -10.17 -5.93
C ALA A 243 16.89 -8.79 -6.60
N GLN A 244 18.07 -8.54 -7.18
CA GLN A 244 18.33 -7.31 -7.94
C GLN A 244 17.28 -7.13 -9.04
N ARG A 245 17.02 -8.18 -9.82
CA ARG A 245 16.04 -8.12 -10.90
C ARG A 245 14.61 -7.98 -10.38
N ILE A 246 14.24 -8.62 -9.27
CA ILE A 246 12.94 -8.42 -8.60
C ILE A 246 12.73 -6.94 -8.28
N PHE A 247 13.69 -6.28 -7.62
CA PHE A 247 13.52 -4.86 -7.25
C PHE A 247 13.44 -3.94 -8.47
N ILE A 248 14.20 -4.23 -9.53
CA ILE A 248 14.10 -3.50 -10.80
C ILE A 248 12.70 -3.66 -11.42
N GLU A 249 12.15 -4.88 -11.48
CA GLU A 249 10.83 -5.16 -12.05
C GLU A 249 9.68 -4.52 -11.25
N LEU A 250 9.84 -4.41 -9.93
CA LEU A 250 8.88 -3.79 -9.00
C LEU A 250 9.06 -2.26 -8.85
N THR A 251 9.93 -1.64 -9.66
CA THR A 251 10.13 -0.18 -9.67
C THR A 251 9.66 0.41 -10.99
N GLN A 252 8.88 1.49 -10.89
CA GLN A 252 8.50 2.35 -12.01
C GLN A 252 9.48 3.52 -12.08
N LEU A 253 10.23 3.62 -13.18
CA LEU A 253 11.16 4.73 -13.40
C LEU A 253 10.40 6.04 -13.63
N GLY A 254 10.83 7.09 -12.95
CA GLY A 254 10.33 8.46 -13.17
C GLY A 254 11.10 9.18 -14.27
N GLU A 255 10.40 9.87 -15.17
CA GLU A 255 11.02 10.75 -16.18
C GLU A 255 11.18 12.17 -15.62
N GLY A 256 12.22 12.38 -14.80
CA GLY A 256 12.44 13.66 -14.10
C GLY A 256 11.65 13.81 -12.78
N SER A 257 10.90 12.76 -12.39
CA SER A 257 10.31 12.60 -11.06
C SER A 257 11.02 11.50 -10.28
N PRO A 258 10.85 11.42 -8.95
CA PRO A 258 11.34 10.28 -8.17
C PRO A 258 10.81 8.94 -8.71
N ASP A 259 11.62 7.90 -8.63
CA ASP A 259 11.20 6.54 -8.99
C ASP A 259 10.15 6.03 -7.98
N THR A 260 9.12 5.39 -8.50
CA THR A 260 7.94 4.96 -7.73
C THR A 260 7.76 3.45 -7.79
N ARG A 261 6.80 2.91 -7.05
CA ARG A 261 6.49 1.49 -7.01
C ARG A 261 5.70 1.01 -8.23
N ARG A 262 6.07 -0.17 -8.74
CA ARG A 262 5.30 -0.94 -9.73
C ARG A 262 4.80 -2.21 -9.07
N GLN A 263 3.53 -2.54 -9.30
CA GLN A 263 2.92 -3.79 -8.86
C GLN A 263 2.90 -4.79 -10.01
N LEU A 264 3.21 -6.06 -9.71
CA LEU A 264 3.15 -7.16 -10.67
C LEU A 264 2.51 -8.39 -10.03
N SER A 265 1.76 -9.18 -10.80
CA SER A 265 1.36 -10.49 -10.33
C SER A 265 2.60 -11.39 -10.16
N GLN A 266 2.58 -12.29 -9.17
CA GLN A 266 3.68 -13.21 -8.91
C GLN A 266 4.02 -14.09 -10.15
N PRO A 267 3.05 -14.60 -10.94
CA PRO A 267 3.32 -15.31 -12.18
C PRO A 267 3.97 -14.43 -13.25
N ASP A 268 3.51 -13.18 -13.42
CA ASP A 268 4.11 -12.25 -14.37
C ASP A 268 5.54 -11.90 -13.96
N LEU A 269 5.78 -11.70 -12.66
CA LEU A 269 7.11 -11.46 -12.12
C LEU A 269 8.02 -12.65 -12.39
N VAL A 270 7.60 -13.88 -12.06
CA VAL A 270 8.39 -15.10 -12.35
C VAL A 270 8.71 -15.20 -13.84
N THR A 271 7.74 -14.89 -14.70
CA THR A 271 7.90 -14.93 -16.16
C THR A 271 8.88 -13.87 -16.66
N ALA A 272 8.78 -12.64 -16.16
CA ALA A 272 9.64 -11.52 -16.55
C ALA A 272 11.11 -11.70 -16.14
N LEU A 273 11.34 -12.45 -15.05
CA LEU A 273 12.66 -12.65 -14.46
C LEU A 273 13.53 -13.66 -15.22
N LEU A 274 12.93 -14.58 -15.98
CA LEU A 274 13.63 -15.67 -16.69
C LEU A 274 14.58 -16.52 -15.80
N PHE A 275 14.40 -16.47 -14.48
CA PHE A 275 15.09 -17.32 -13.49
C PHE A 275 14.26 -18.55 -13.17
N GLU A 276 14.87 -19.55 -12.52
CA GLU A 276 14.15 -20.74 -12.04
C GLU A 276 13.01 -20.32 -11.08
N PRO A 277 11.75 -20.74 -11.31
CA PRO A 277 10.61 -20.34 -10.48
C PRO A 277 10.79 -20.65 -8.99
N ALA A 278 11.45 -21.77 -8.66
CA ALA A 278 11.73 -22.15 -7.28
C ALA A 278 12.67 -21.14 -6.59
N LEU A 279 13.71 -20.68 -7.30
CA LEU A 279 14.63 -19.66 -6.80
C LEU A 279 13.94 -18.31 -6.62
N VAL A 280 13.11 -17.88 -7.57
CA VAL A 280 12.34 -16.63 -7.47
C VAL A 280 11.45 -16.65 -6.23
N ASN A 281 10.70 -17.72 -6.02
CA ASN A 281 9.80 -17.85 -4.87
C ASN A 281 10.57 -17.91 -3.54
N GLN A 282 11.71 -18.59 -3.49
CA GLN A 282 12.57 -18.62 -2.31
C GLN A 282 13.09 -17.22 -1.95
N VAL A 283 13.53 -16.45 -2.95
CA VAL A 283 13.99 -15.07 -2.75
C VAL A 283 12.84 -14.17 -2.31
N LEU A 284 11.67 -14.26 -2.95
CA LEU A 284 10.48 -13.50 -2.56
C LEU A 284 10.08 -13.77 -1.10
N GLN A 285 10.08 -15.02 -0.66
CA GLN A 285 9.77 -15.36 0.74
C GLN A 285 10.74 -14.69 1.72
N LYS A 286 12.05 -14.69 1.41
CA LYS A 286 13.04 -13.99 2.23
C LYS A 286 12.79 -12.48 2.27
N LEU A 287 12.54 -11.85 1.11
CA LEU A 287 12.27 -10.41 1.03
C LEU A 287 10.97 -10.00 1.76
N VAL A 288 9.94 -10.84 1.69
CA VAL A 288 8.67 -10.64 2.43
C VAL A 288 8.89 -10.77 3.93
N SER A 289 9.63 -11.79 4.39
CA SER A 289 9.93 -11.96 5.81
C SER A 289 10.71 -10.77 6.40
N ALA A 290 11.49 -10.10 5.57
CA ALA A 290 12.24 -8.89 5.93
C ALA A 290 11.46 -7.57 5.72
N ASN A 291 10.19 -7.63 5.30
CA ASN A 291 9.37 -6.47 4.94
C ASN A 291 10.00 -5.55 3.88
N LEU A 292 10.81 -6.11 2.96
CA LEU A 292 11.33 -5.35 1.81
C LEU A 292 10.37 -5.40 0.62
N VAL A 293 9.62 -6.49 0.53
CA VAL A 293 8.57 -6.75 -0.45
C VAL A 293 7.29 -7.11 0.31
N VAL A 294 6.15 -6.73 -0.22
CA VAL A 294 4.83 -7.12 0.28
C VAL A 294 4.14 -7.92 -0.81
N THR A 295 3.51 -9.02 -0.41
CA THR A 295 2.66 -9.83 -1.27
C THR A 295 1.23 -9.73 -0.77
N ASP A 296 0.36 -9.18 -1.59
CA ASP A 296 -1.07 -9.16 -1.33
C ASP A 296 -1.71 -10.19 -2.26
N LYS A 297 -2.66 -10.99 -1.77
CA LYS A 297 -3.48 -11.84 -2.64
C LYS A 297 -4.89 -11.25 -2.72
N PRO A 298 -5.16 -10.35 -3.68
CA PRO A 298 -6.53 -9.94 -3.98
C PRO A 298 -7.36 -11.20 -4.21
N LYS A 299 -8.59 -11.24 -3.69
CA LYS A 299 -9.47 -12.44 -3.84
C LYS A 299 -9.80 -12.75 -5.30
N ASP A 300 -9.67 -11.75 -6.16
CA ASP A 300 -10.12 -11.77 -7.56
C ASP A 300 -8.98 -11.96 -8.55
N GLU A 301 -7.74 -11.85 -8.08
CA GLU A 301 -6.59 -12.18 -8.90
C GLU A 301 -6.26 -13.66 -8.72
N PRO A 302 -6.03 -14.39 -9.83
CA PRO A 302 -5.69 -15.81 -9.76
C PRO A 302 -4.39 -16.04 -9.00
N ALA A 303 -3.56 -15.01 -8.84
CA ALA A 303 -2.29 -15.08 -8.16
C ALA A 303 -2.01 -13.86 -7.27
N PRO A 304 -1.10 -13.98 -6.28
CA PRO A 304 -0.70 -12.86 -5.44
C PRO A 304 -0.03 -11.76 -6.27
N VAL A 305 -0.28 -10.51 -5.91
CA VAL A 305 0.41 -9.31 -6.40
C VAL A 305 1.59 -9.01 -5.48
N VAL A 306 2.71 -8.62 -6.08
CA VAL A 306 3.97 -8.34 -5.43
C VAL A 306 4.29 -6.85 -5.58
N ASN A 307 4.75 -6.20 -4.52
CA ASN A 307 5.17 -4.80 -4.51
C ASN A 307 6.36 -4.57 -3.56
N ILE A 308 7.14 -3.53 -3.79
CA ILE A 308 8.07 -3.02 -2.77
C ILE A 308 7.27 -2.50 -1.57
N ALA A 309 7.73 -2.81 -0.36
CA ALA A 309 7.01 -2.44 0.86
C ALA A 309 6.82 -0.91 0.98
N HIS A 310 7.86 -0.12 0.70
CA HIS A 310 7.88 1.33 0.88
C HIS A 310 8.65 2.06 -0.22
N ASP A 311 8.16 3.23 -0.65
CA ASP A 311 8.86 4.12 -1.62
C ASP A 311 10.23 4.61 -1.06
N ALA A 312 10.43 4.54 0.25
CA ALA A 312 11.72 4.83 0.88
C ALA A 312 12.85 3.94 0.36
N LEU A 313 12.56 2.70 -0.09
CA LEU A 313 13.57 1.80 -0.63
C LEU A 313 14.14 2.35 -1.95
N THR A 314 13.30 2.89 -2.85
CA THR A 314 13.79 3.45 -4.11
C THR A 314 14.57 4.75 -3.90
N GLN A 315 14.28 5.50 -2.82
CA GLN A 315 14.90 6.80 -2.55
C GLN A 315 16.18 6.71 -1.71
N HIS A 316 16.23 5.81 -0.72
CA HIS A 316 17.28 5.80 0.29
C HIS A 316 18.22 4.61 0.21
N TRP A 317 17.83 3.51 -0.46
CA TRP A 317 18.75 2.38 -0.63
C TRP A 317 19.73 2.64 -1.77
N GLY A 318 20.99 2.94 -1.44
CA GLY A 318 22.03 3.27 -2.42
C GLY A 318 22.25 2.16 -3.45
N GLN A 319 22.20 0.90 -3.01
CA GLN A 319 22.41 -0.24 -3.90
C GLN A 319 21.30 -0.37 -4.96
N LEU A 320 20.03 -0.22 -4.56
CA LEU A 320 18.90 -0.22 -5.49
C LEU A 320 18.98 0.93 -6.49
N ARG A 321 19.32 2.15 -6.02
CA ARG A 321 19.53 3.29 -6.92
C ARG A 321 20.64 3.03 -7.92
N GLY A 322 21.77 2.47 -7.48
CA GLY A 322 22.85 2.08 -8.37
C GLY A 322 22.41 1.07 -9.44
N TRP A 323 21.55 0.11 -9.08
CA TRP A 323 20.96 -0.82 -10.05
C TRP A 323 20.02 -0.13 -11.03
N LEU A 324 19.15 0.75 -10.57
CA LEU A 324 18.21 1.47 -11.42
C LEU A 324 18.95 2.40 -12.37
N ASP A 325 19.85 3.24 -11.85
CA ASP A 325 20.63 4.22 -12.61
C ASP A 325 21.52 3.56 -13.66
N GLY A 326 22.19 2.46 -13.31
CA GLY A 326 23.02 1.69 -14.25
C GLY A 326 22.24 0.98 -15.35
N ASN A 327 20.91 0.85 -15.21
CA ASN A 327 20.06 0.12 -16.15
C ASN A 327 18.88 0.96 -16.69
N ARG A 328 18.85 2.29 -16.49
CA ARG A 328 17.68 3.13 -16.86
C ARG A 328 17.25 2.96 -18.30
N ASP A 329 18.19 3.09 -19.25
CA ASP A 329 17.89 2.97 -20.68
C ASP A 329 17.44 1.56 -21.04
N ALA A 330 18.07 0.54 -20.46
CA ALA A 330 17.72 -0.86 -20.68
C ALA A 330 16.33 -1.19 -20.14
N ILE A 331 15.98 -0.71 -18.94
CA ILE A 331 14.66 -0.88 -18.34
C ILE A 331 13.62 -0.14 -19.18
N LYS A 332 13.89 1.10 -19.60
CA LYS A 332 12.97 1.88 -20.42
C LYS A 332 12.67 1.16 -21.74
N ASN A 333 13.71 0.73 -22.47
CA ASN A 333 13.56 -0.04 -23.70
C ASN A 333 12.74 -1.32 -23.49
N GLN A 334 12.99 -2.05 -22.40
CA GLN A 334 12.20 -3.23 -22.04
C GLN A 334 10.71 -2.89 -21.87
N ARG A 335 10.39 -1.79 -21.18
CA ARG A 335 9.00 -1.38 -20.93
C ARG A 335 8.29 -0.93 -22.19
N ASP A 336 8.99 -0.22 -23.08
CA ASP A 336 8.44 0.18 -24.36
C ASP A 336 8.11 -1.05 -25.21
N ILE A 337 8.99 -2.05 -25.24
CA ILE A 337 8.77 -3.34 -25.93
C ILE A 337 7.59 -4.12 -25.31
N GLU A 338 7.52 -4.21 -23.97
CA GLU A 338 6.40 -4.85 -23.27
C GLU A 338 5.06 -4.17 -23.56
N ALA A 339 5.04 -2.82 -23.56
CA ALA A 339 3.86 -2.03 -23.85
C ALA A 339 3.40 -2.21 -25.30
N ASP A 340 4.33 -2.22 -26.26
CA ASP A 340 4.04 -2.47 -27.67
C ASP A 340 3.52 -3.90 -27.90
N ALA A 341 4.13 -4.90 -27.25
CA ALA A 341 3.67 -6.29 -27.30
C ALA A 341 2.23 -6.42 -26.77
N LYS A 342 1.93 -5.80 -25.62
CA LYS A 342 0.57 -5.80 -25.05
C LYS A 342 -0.43 -5.11 -25.97
N ARG A 343 -0.07 -3.94 -26.52
CA ARG A 343 -0.89 -3.20 -27.49
C ARG A 343 -1.18 -4.02 -28.75
N TRP A 344 -0.20 -4.81 -29.21
CA TRP A 344 -0.39 -5.72 -30.32
C TRP A 344 -1.34 -6.87 -29.96
N GLN A 345 -1.18 -7.51 -28.81
CA GLN A 345 -2.07 -8.59 -28.35
C GLN A 345 -3.52 -8.14 -28.23
N GLU A 346 -3.76 -6.93 -27.71
CA GLU A 346 -5.10 -6.36 -27.55
C GLU A 346 -5.76 -6.00 -28.89
N LYS A 347 -4.98 -5.49 -29.85
CA LYS A 347 -5.52 -4.98 -31.13
C LYS A 347 -5.41 -5.96 -32.29
N MET A 348 -4.64 -7.03 -32.14
CA MET A 348 -4.30 -8.03 -33.16
C MET A 348 -3.99 -7.43 -34.55
N SER A 349 -3.38 -6.24 -34.57
CA SER A 349 -3.23 -5.42 -35.78
C SER A 349 -1.80 -5.45 -36.29
N LYS A 350 -1.63 -5.64 -37.61
CA LYS A 350 -0.31 -5.57 -38.26
C LYS A 350 0.40 -4.22 -38.07
N LYS A 351 -0.35 -3.15 -37.80
CA LYS A 351 0.20 -1.80 -37.52
C LYS A 351 0.76 -1.66 -36.10
N ALA A 352 0.44 -2.59 -35.20
CA ALA A 352 0.94 -2.63 -33.83
C ALA A 352 2.16 -3.56 -33.67
N LEU A 353 2.58 -4.26 -34.74
CA LEU A 353 3.84 -5.00 -34.74
C LEU A 353 5.02 -4.02 -34.74
N LEU A 354 6.04 -4.33 -33.95
CA LEU A 354 7.33 -3.64 -34.03
C LEU A 354 7.87 -3.75 -35.46
N GLN A 355 8.14 -2.60 -36.08
CA GLN A 355 8.68 -2.49 -37.44
C GLN A 355 9.82 -1.47 -37.49
N GLY A 356 10.68 -1.58 -38.51
CA GLY A 356 11.76 -0.61 -38.75
C GLY A 356 12.70 -0.45 -37.56
N LEU A 357 12.95 0.80 -37.16
CA LEU A 357 13.87 1.15 -36.08
C LEU A 357 13.52 0.47 -34.75
N TYR A 358 12.23 0.44 -34.38
CA TYR A 358 11.79 -0.16 -33.11
C TYR A 358 11.98 -1.67 -33.06
N LEU A 359 11.84 -2.36 -34.21
CA LEU A 359 12.15 -3.79 -34.31
C LEU A 359 13.65 -4.06 -34.16
N ASN A 360 14.50 -3.20 -34.72
CA ASN A 360 15.95 -3.35 -34.60
C ASN A 360 16.40 -3.11 -33.15
N ILE A 361 15.89 -2.07 -32.49
CA ILE A 361 16.13 -1.81 -31.06
C ILE A 361 15.73 -3.04 -30.22
N ALA A 362 14.55 -3.61 -30.46
CA ALA A 362 14.09 -4.79 -29.73
C ALA A 362 14.95 -6.05 -29.99
N LYS A 363 15.41 -6.24 -31.24
CA LYS A 363 16.31 -7.36 -31.59
C LYS A 363 17.70 -7.21 -30.97
N ASP A 364 18.24 -6.00 -30.94
CA ASP A 364 19.55 -5.73 -30.35
C ASP A 364 19.49 -5.80 -28.83
N TYR A 365 18.37 -5.36 -28.23
CA TYR A 365 18.07 -5.58 -26.81
C TYR A 365 18.02 -7.08 -26.48
N ALA A 366 17.29 -7.88 -27.25
CA ALA A 366 17.21 -9.32 -27.04
C ALA A 366 18.59 -10.00 -27.08
N LYS A 367 19.46 -9.65 -28.03
CA LYS A 367 20.82 -10.23 -28.13
C LYS A 367 21.74 -9.91 -26.96
N THR A 368 21.49 -8.83 -26.23
CA THR A 368 22.39 -8.30 -25.20
C THR A 368 21.89 -8.58 -23.78
N HIS A 369 20.62 -8.98 -23.61
CA HIS A 369 19.94 -9.08 -22.31
C HIS A 369 19.18 -10.41 -22.09
N THR A 370 19.30 -11.39 -22.99
CA THR A 370 19.01 -12.82 -22.75
C THR A 370 20.29 -13.60 -22.61
#